data_AF-A0A2A6FQR8-F1
#
_entry.id   AF-A0A2A6FQR8-F1
#
_cell.length_a   1.000
_cell.length_b   1.000
_cell.length_c   1.000
_cell.angle_alpha   90.00
_cell.angle_beta   90.00
_cell.angle_gamma   90.00
#
_symmetry.space_group_name_H-M   'P 1'
#
loop_
_entity.id
_entity.type
_entity.pdbx_description
1 polymer ?
#
loop_
_entity_poly.entity_id
_entity_poly.type
_entity_poly.pdbx_seq_one_letter_code
_entity_poly.pdbx_strand_id
1 'polypeptide(L)' 'MAAEFNIEARWPELFAPLDQATRTAVVNSFASSWHEGWVPNREDVENLTDYARGAIDKGEYDRRAAGAAERHRAHAVAS' A
#
# COMPACT_ATOMS: atom_id res chain seq x y z
N MET A 1 2.28 9.23 -19.73
CA MET A 1 2.94 9.96 -18.63
C MET A 1 2.82 9.07 -17.41
N ALA A 2 3.94 8.60 -16.83
CA ALA A 2 3.86 7.85 -15.58
C ALA A 2 3.22 8.77 -14.52
N ALA A 3 2.17 8.30 -13.85
CA ALA A 3 1.61 9.03 -12.73
C ALA A 3 2.72 9.25 -11.70
N GLU A 4 2.86 10.48 -11.21
CA GLU A 4 3.85 10.83 -10.20
C GLU A 4 3.68 9.91 -8.96
N PHE A 5 4.78 9.32 -8.49
CA PHE A 5 4.77 8.53 -7.27
C PHE A 5 4.68 9.47 -6.07
N ASN A 6 3.47 9.68 -5.55
CA ASN A 6 3.24 10.50 -4.38
C ASN A 6 2.10 9.94 -3.51
N ILE A 7 2.32 8.78 -2.90
CA ILE A 7 1.29 8.10 -2.09
C ILE A 7 0.94 8.87 -0.81
N GLU A 8 1.88 9.65 -0.26
CA GLU A 8 1.63 10.47 0.93
C GLU A 8 0.67 11.62 0.64
N ALA A 9 0.82 12.30 -0.50
CA ALA A 9 -0.13 13.35 -0.89
C ALA A 9 -1.47 12.77 -1.36
N ARG A 10 -1.49 11.55 -1.91
CA ARG A 10 -2.72 10.89 -2.35
C ARG A 10 -3.60 10.45 -1.17
N TRP A 11 -3.00 9.97 -0.09
CA TRP A 11 -3.71 9.43 1.08
C TRP A 11 -3.09 9.92 2.41
N PRO A 12 -3.07 11.23 2.67
CA PRO A 12 -2.41 11.80 3.84
C PRO A 12 -2.99 11.26 5.17
N GLU A 13 -4.25 10.85 5.19
CA GLU A 13 -4.92 10.30 6.36
C GLU A 13 -4.31 8.96 6.82
N LEU A 14 -3.74 8.18 5.90
CA LEU A 14 -3.07 6.92 6.23
C LEU A 14 -1.72 7.15 6.90
N PHE A 15 -1.00 8.20 6.50
CA PHE A 15 0.34 8.52 7.03
C PHE A 15 0.33 9.42 8.27
N ALA A 16 -0.79 10.10 8.54
CA ALA A 16 -0.96 10.96 9.72
C ALA A 16 -0.61 10.29 11.07
N PRO A 17 -0.99 9.02 11.35
CA PRO A 17 -0.64 8.35 12.60
C PRO A 17 0.78 7.78 12.66
N LEU A 18 1.57 7.82 11.57
CA LEU A 18 2.90 7.21 11.53
C LEU A 18 3.99 8.18 12.01
N ASP A 19 4.98 7.64 12.72
CA ASP A 19 6.26 8.33 12.90
C ASP A 19 7.07 8.39 11.60
N GLN A 20 8.10 9.24 11.57
CA GLN A 20 8.91 9.48 10.38
C GLN A 20 9.65 8.22 9.88
N ALA A 21 10.10 7.35 10.79
CA ALA A 21 10.86 6.16 10.41
C ALA A 21 9.94 5.13 9.73
N THR A 22 8.78 4.89 10.34
CA THR A 22 7.74 3.99 9.83
C THR A 22 7.19 4.50 8.50
N ARG A 23 6.90 5.80 8.41
CA ARG A 23 6.52 6.47 7.16
C ARG A 23 7.53 6.26 6.05
N THR A 24 8.81 6.49 6.32
CA THR A 24 9.89 6.32 5.34
C THR A 24 9.99 4.87 4.87
N ALA A 25 9.84 3.90 5.78
CA ALA A 25 9.84 2.48 5.43
C ALA A 25 8.68 2.13 4.48
N VAL A 26 7.46 2.57 4.78
CA VAL A 26 6.27 2.34 3.93
C VAL A 26 6.45 2.96 2.55
N VAL A 27 6.91 4.21 2.48
CA VAL A 27 7.15 4.91 1.19
C VAL A 27 8.18 4.18 0.36
N ASN A 28 9.30 3.75 0.95
CA ASN A 28 10.36 3.04 0.24
C ASN A 28 9.88 1.67 -0.30
N SER A 29 9.06 0.94 0.46
CA SER A 29 8.47 -0.33 0.00
C SER A 29 7.65 -0.12 -1.27
N PHE A 30 6.79 0.89 -1.30
CA PHE A 30 5.98 1.18 -2.48
C PHE A 30 6.76 1.81 -3.64
N ALA A 31 7.78 2.61 -3.34
CA ALA A 31 8.65 3.19 -4.37
C ALA A 31 9.38 2.10 -5.16
N SER A 32 9.87 1.06 -4.47
CA SER A 32 10.49 -0.11 -5.12
C SER A 32 9.52 -0.78 -6.10
N SER A 33 8.33 -1.15 -5.64
CA SER A 33 7.32 -1.78 -6.51
C SER A 33 6.87 -0.87 -7.65
N TRP A 34 6.82 0.45 -7.43
CA TRP A 34 6.51 1.42 -8.48
C TRP A 34 7.57 1.47 -9.58
N HIS A 35 8.85 1.41 -9.22
CA HIS A 35 9.94 1.30 -10.19
C HIS A 35 9.91 -0.01 -11.00
N GLU A 36 9.26 -1.05 -10.45
CA GLU A 36 9.00 -2.32 -11.14
C GLU A 36 7.73 -2.30 -12.02
N GLY A 37 7.06 -1.15 -12.11
CA GLY A 37 5.89 -0.95 -12.98
C GLY A 37 4.54 -1.23 -12.31
N TRP A 38 4.53 -1.53 -11.00
CA TRP A 38 3.29 -1.69 -10.24
C TRP A 38 2.75 -0.36 -9.71
N VAL A 39 1.44 -0.12 -9.80
CA VAL A 39 0.85 1.15 -9.34
C VAL A 39 0.14 0.95 -8.01
N PRO A 40 0.52 1.68 -6.94
CA PRO A 40 -0.17 1.61 -5.66
C PRO A 40 -1.63 2.05 -5.72
N ASN A 41 -2.48 1.28 -5.05
CA ASN A 41 -3.87 1.60 -4.74
C ASN A 41 -4.05 1.86 -3.23
N ARG A 42 -5.19 2.43 -2.86
CA ARG A 42 -5.44 2.86 -1.47
C ARG A 42 -5.48 1.70 -0.49
N GLU A 43 -6.05 0.56 -0.89
CA GLU A 43 -6.23 -0.61 -0.03
C GLU A 43 -4.88 -1.21 0.35
N ASP A 44 -3.95 -1.35 -0.60
CA ASP A 44 -2.61 -1.87 -0.30
C ASP A 44 -1.82 -0.90 0.59
N VAL A 45 -1.94 0.41 0.37
CA VAL A 45 -1.32 1.41 1.26
C VAL A 45 -1.89 1.31 2.67
N GLU A 46 -3.21 1.21 2.83
CA GLU A 46 -3.84 1.05 4.14
C GLU A 46 -3.36 -0.21 4.86
N ASN A 47 -3.31 -1.36 4.16
CA ASN A 47 -2.84 -2.63 4.72
C ASN A 47 -1.40 -2.55 5.23
N LEU A 48 -0.48 -2.00 4.42
CA LEU A 48 0.92 -1.89 4.83
C LEU A 48 1.10 -0.88 5.97
N THR A 49 0.31 0.19 5.96
CA THR A 49 0.37 1.24 6.99
C THR A 49 -0.16 0.73 8.34
N ASP A 50 -1.26 -0.02 8.32
CA ASP A 50 -1.81 -0.69 9.51
C ASP A 50 -0.84 -1.71 10.09
N TYR A 51 -0.18 -2.49 9.22
CA TYR A 51 0.83 -3.45 9.65
C TYR A 51 2.05 -2.74 10.26
N ALA A 52 2.56 -1.71 9.59
CA ALA A 52 3.75 -0.99 10.01
C ALA A 52 3.58 -0.27 11.36
N ARG A 53 2.37 0.21 11.68
CA ARG A 53 2.04 0.79 13.00
C ARG A 53 1.62 -0.23 14.06
N GLY A 54 1.56 -1.51 13.71
CA GLY A 54 1.15 -2.59 14.62
C GLY A 54 -0.35 -2.62 14.93
N ALA A 55 -1.19 -1.98 14.10
CA ALA A 55 -2.65 -2.08 14.24
C ALA A 55 -3.18 -3.46 13.81
N ILE A 56 -2.45 -4.14 12.93
CA ILE A 56 -2.70 -5.53 12.53
C ILE A 56 -1.42 -6.35 12.64
N ASP A 57 -1.55 -7.64 12.89
CA ASP A 57 -0.44 -8.56 12.86
C ASP A 57 -0.14 -9.05 11.42
N LYS A 58 0.94 -9.82 11.28
CA LYS A 58 1.35 -10.37 9.98
C LYS A 58 0.29 -11.30 9.37
N GLY A 59 -0.40 -12.10 10.19
CA GLY A 59 -1.41 -13.04 9.68
C GLY A 59 -2.61 -12.30 9.09
N GLU A 60 -3.01 -11.20 9.73
CA GLU A 60 -4.05 -10.33 9.23
C GLU A 60 -3.61 -9.56 7.98
N TYR A 61 -2.38 -9.05 7.96
CA TYR A 61 -1.80 -8.43 6.77
C TYR A 61 -1.81 -9.39 5.57
N ASP A 62 -1.33 -10.62 5.75
CA ASP A 62 -1.25 -11.63 4.68
C ASP A 62 -2.66 -11.97 4.14
N ARG A 63 -3.66 -12.10 5.04
CA ARG A 63 -5.05 -12.34 4.66
C ARG A 63 -5.64 -11.17 3.85
N ARG A 64 -5.43 -9.93 4.29
CA ARG A 64 -5.94 -8.74 3.58
C ARG A 64 -5.27 -8.57 2.23
N ALA A 65 -3.95 -8.73 2.16
CA ALA A 65 -3.18 -8.63 0.92
C ALA A 65 -3.61 -9.71 -0.11
N ALA A 66 -3.82 -10.95 0.34
CA ALA A 66 -4.34 -12.01 -0.53
C ALA A 66 -5.74 -11.69 -1.07
N GLY A 67 -6.63 -11.16 -0.21
CA GLY A 67 -7.96 -10.73 -0.61
C GLY A 67 -7.94 -9.56 -1.60
N ALA A 68 -7.08 -8.57 -1.40
CA ALA A 68 -6.90 -7.43 -2.29
C ALA A 68 -6.37 -7.90 -3.66
N ALA A 69 -5.33 -8.73 -3.67
CA ALA A 69 -4.77 -9.29 -4.90
C ALA A 69 -5.81 -10.07 -5.73
N GLU A 70 -6.67 -10.85 -5.08
CA GLU A 70 -7.76 -11.56 -5.76
C GLU A 70 -8.77 -10.60 -6.38
N ARG A 71 -9.20 -9.58 -5.63
CA ARG A 71 -10.11 -8.54 -6.17
C ARG A 71 -9.51 -7.81 -7.36
N HIS A 72 -8.23 -7.45 -7.29
CA HIS A 72 -7.54 -6.76 -8.38
C HIS A 72 -7.34 -7.65 -9.61
N ARG A 73 -7.04 -8.95 -9.44
CA ARG A 73 -7.02 -9.91 -10.54
C ARG A 73 -8.38 -10.06 -11.19
N ALA A 74 -9.44 -10.22 -10.40
CA ALA A 74 -10.80 -10.32 -10.91
C ALA A 74 -11.21 -9.06 -11.69
N HIS A 75 -10.85 -7.87 -11.21
CA HIS A 75 -11.09 -6.61 -11.91
C HIS A 75 -10.32 -6.49 -13.23
N ALA A 76 -9.06 -6.95 -13.26
CA ALA A 76 -8.25 -6.93 -14.47
C ALA A 76 -8.73 -7.92 -15.55
N VAL A 77 -9.33 -9.05 -15.15
CA VAL A 77 -9.88 -10.05 -16.08
C VAL A 77 -11.27 -9.64 -16.60
N ALA A 78 -12.02 -8.84 -15.84
CA ALA A 78 -13.35 -8.38 -16.21
C ALA A 78 -13.38 -7.07 -17.05
N SER A 79 -12.22 -6.48 -17.36
CA SER A 79 -12.08 -5.20 -18.07
C SER A 79 -11.71 -5.35 -19.54
#